data_AF-A0A2G9TJV7-F1
#
_entry.id   AF-A0A2G9TJV7-F1
#
_cell.length_a   1.000
_cell.length_b   1.000
_cell.length_c   1.000
_cell.angle_alpha   90.00
_cell.angle_beta   90.00
_cell.angle_gamma   90.00
#
_symmetry.space_group_name_H-M   'P 1'
#
loop_
_entity.id
_entity.type
_entity.pdbx_description
1 polymer ?
#
loop_
_entity_poly.entity_id
_entity_poly.type
_entity_poly.pdbx_seq_one_letter_code
_entity_poly.pdbx_strand_id
1 'polypeptide(L)'
;MPAATSSKNILHWIQVVKSRKLEKFDYGEEGNMREYGEKTPPHYDLRKIHTPTYLYWSKDDILADTEDIRESILEKMNATLRASYELPHYSHLDFIFGVNATFDIYERILSDIRKDLDSRRMLANNRIHV
;
A
#
# COMPACT_ATOMS: atom_id res chain seq x y z
N MET A 1 7.00 -17.84 3.19
CA MET A 1 6.49 -19.05 2.50
C MET A 1 5.07 -18.78 2.06
N PRO A 2 4.65 -19.14 0.84
CA PRO A 2 3.28 -18.88 0.40
C PRO A 2 2.30 -19.69 1.26
N ALA A 3 1.37 -18.98 1.89
CA ALA A 3 0.07 -19.56 2.21
C ALA A 3 -0.74 -19.61 0.89
N ALA A 4 -1.56 -20.64 0.70
CA ALA A 4 -2.28 -20.84 -0.56
C ALA A 4 -3.15 -19.61 -0.92
N THR A 5 -3.26 -19.32 -2.23
CA THR A 5 -4.15 -18.30 -2.79
C THR A 5 -5.05 -18.92 -3.85
N SER A 6 -6.19 -18.28 -4.16
CA SER A 6 -7.09 -18.74 -5.23
C SER A 6 -6.50 -18.46 -6.62
N SER A 7 -6.86 -19.30 -7.60
CA SER A 7 -6.52 -19.09 -9.02
C SER A 7 -7.04 -17.75 -9.54
N LYS A 8 -8.19 -17.28 -9.04
CA LYS A 8 -8.76 -15.98 -9.40
C LYS A 8 -7.86 -14.82 -8.99
N ASN A 9 -7.25 -14.88 -7.80
CA ASN A 9 -6.31 -13.87 -7.35
C ASN A 9 -5.05 -13.83 -8.24
N ILE A 10 -4.52 -15.00 -8.62
CA ILE A 10 -3.38 -15.08 -9.55
C ILE A 10 -3.75 -14.48 -10.92
N LEU A 11 -4.93 -14.82 -11.44
CA LEU A 11 -5.43 -14.25 -12.70
C LEU A 11 -5.61 -12.72 -12.61
N HIS A 12 -6.07 -12.21 -11.47
CA HIS A 12 -6.18 -10.75 -11.25
C HIS A 12 -4.82 -10.07 -11.33
N TRP A 13 -3.80 -10.62 -10.67
CA TRP A 13 -2.44 -10.08 -10.77
C TRP A 13 -1.92 -10.06 -12.21
N ILE A 14 -2.20 -11.11 -12.99
CA ILE A 14 -1.86 -11.13 -14.42
C ILE A 14 -2.60 -10.03 -15.19
N GLN A 15 -3.87 -9.75 -14.87
CA GLN A 15 -4.62 -8.65 -15.49
C GLN A 15 -3.98 -7.30 -15.16
N VAL A 16 -3.63 -7.04 -13.90
CA VAL A 16 -2.99 -5.80 -13.46
C VAL A 16 -1.67 -5.56 -14.19
N VAL A 17 -0.80 -6.59 -14.28
CA VAL A 17 0.48 -6.49 -14.99
C VAL A 17 0.27 -6.19 -16.48
N LYS A 18 -0.73 -6.81 -17.11
CA LYS A 18 -1.02 -6.59 -18.54
C LYS A 18 -1.66 -5.24 -18.83
N SER A 19 -2.60 -4.80 -17.99
CA SER A 19 -3.37 -3.58 -18.21
C SER A 19 -2.66 -2.33 -17.69
N ARG A 20 -1.67 -2.50 -16.79
CA ARG A 20 -0.98 -1.43 -16.04
C ARG A 20 -1.96 -0.50 -15.33
N LYS A 21 -3.08 -1.06 -14.87
CA LYS A 21 -4.16 -0.34 -14.21
C LYS A 21 -4.45 -0.98 -12.87
N LEU A 22 -4.55 -0.14 -11.84
CA LEU A 22 -5.07 -0.56 -10.55
C LEU A 22 -6.60 -0.53 -10.62
N GLU A 23 -7.19 -1.68 -10.91
CA GLU A 23 -8.63 -1.85 -11.14
C GLU A 23 -9.15 -3.16 -10.54
N LYS A 24 -10.48 -3.27 -10.45
CA LYS A 24 -11.13 -4.52 -10.01
C LYS A 24 -10.86 -5.65 -11.02
N PHE A 25 -11.12 -6.90 -10.61
CA PHE A 25 -10.96 -8.07 -11.49
C PHE A 25 -11.82 -7.90 -12.75
N ASP A 26 -11.23 -8.13 -13.92
CA ASP A 26 -11.96 -8.06 -15.19
C ASP A 26 -12.60 -9.42 -15.50
N TYR A 27 -13.93 -9.48 -15.49
CA TYR A 27 -14.70 -10.67 -15.83
C TYR A 27 -15.08 -10.73 -17.32
N GLY A 28 -14.59 -9.81 -18.14
CA GLY A 28 -15.09 -9.53 -19.50
C GLY A 28 -16.39 -8.71 -19.46
N GLU A 29 -16.81 -8.13 -20.60
CA GLU A 29 -17.91 -7.14 -20.63
C GLU A 29 -19.20 -7.61 -19.94
N GLU A 30 -19.68 -8.81 -20.25
CA GLU A 30 -20.90 -9.36 -19.65
C GLU A 30 -20.73 -9.67 -18.15
N GLY A 31 -19.54 -10.10 -17.76
CA GLY A 31 -19.21 -10.36 -16.35
C GLY A 31 -19.12 -9.07 -15.54
N ASN A 32 -18.46 -8.04 -16.08
CA ASN A 32 -18.33 -6.73 -15.48
C ASN A 32 -19.70 -6.05 -15.37
N MET A 33 -20.55 -6.18 -16.38
CA MET A 33 -21.91 -5.63 -16.31
C MET A 33 -22.70 -6.29 -15.18
N ARG A 34 -22.56 -7.60 -14.99
CA ARG A 34 -23.21 -8.33 -13.89
C ARG A 34 -22.67 -7.96 -12.51
N GLU A 35 -21.36 -7.81 -12.37
CA GLU A 35 -20.70 -7.59 -11.08
C GLU A 35 -20.68 -6.10 -10.68
N TYR A 36 -20.47 -5.21 -11.64
CA TYR A 36 -20.18 -3.79 -11.42
C TYR A 36 -21.23 -2.85 -12.02
N GLY A 37 -22.10 -3.32 -12.92
CA GLY A 37 -23.03 -2.47 -13.66
C GLY A 37 -22.38 -1.66 -14.79
N GLU A 38 -21.11 -1.94 -15.12
CA GLU A 38 -20.33 -1.25 -16.14
C GLU A 38 -19.63 -2.29 -17.03
N LYS A 39 -19.33 -1.96 -18.28
CA LYS A 39 -18.65 -2.90 -19.20
C LYS A 39 -17.18 -3.12 -18.88
N THR A 40 -16.55 -2.17 -18.20
CA THR A 40 -15.13 -2.18 -17.82
C THR A 40 -15.00 -2.27 -16.30
N PRO A 41 -13.92 -2.87 -15.77
CA PRO A 41 -13.69 -2.90 -14.33
C PRO A 41 -13.46 -1.47 -13.78
N PRO A 42 -14.09 -1.10 -12.66
CA PRO A 42 -13.81 0.18 -12.01
C PRO A 42 -12.37 0.30 -11.50
N HIS A 43 -11.79 1.50 -11.62
CA HIS A 43 -10.47 1.82 -11.08
C HIS A 43 -10.48 2.08 -9.58
N TYR A 44 -9.39 1.71 -8.91
CA TYR A 44 -9.11 2.17 -7.55
C TYR A 44 -8.37 3.50 -7.59
N ASP A 45 -9.01 4.53 -7.05
CA ASP A 45 -8.43 5.86 -6.94
C ASP A 45 -7.66 6.02 -5.62
N LEU A 46 -6.33 5.97 -5.68
CA LEU A 46 -5.46 6.11 -4.52
C LEU A 46 -5.63 7.47 -3.81
N ARG A 47 -6.10 8.51 -4.50
CA ARG A 47 -6.36 9.83 -3.90
C ARG A 47 -7.51 9.81 -2.88
N LYS A 48 -8.34 8.76 -2.91
CA LYS A 48 -9.43 8.55 -1.94
C LYS A 48 -8.95 7.89 -0.65
N ILE A 49 -7.67 7.52 -0.54
CA ILE A 49 -7.10 7.04 0.71
C ILE A 49 -6.81 8.24 1.61
N HIS A 50 -7.63 8.42 2.64
CA HIS A 50 -7.52 9.51 3.62
C HIS A 50 -6.73 9.13 4.88
N THR A 51 -6.39 7.85 5.04
CA THR A 51 -5.68 7.34 6.21
C THR A 51 -4.21 7.78 6.20
N PRO A 52 -3.70 8.40 7.29
CA PRO A 52 -2.27 8.69 7.41
C PRO A 52 -1.43 7.43 7.23
N THR A 53 -0.48 7.48 6.31
CA THR A 53 0.27 6.30 5.86
C THR A 53 1.77 6.53 5.97
N TYR A 54 2.50 5.52 6.45
CA TYR A 54 3.96 5.46 6.39
C TYR A 54 4.36 4.43 5.34
N LEU A 55 5.14 4.83 4.35
CA LEU A 55 5.54 3.98 3.25
C LEU A 55 7.01 3.56 3.39
N TYR A 56 7.28 2.27 3.32
CA TYR A 56 8.63 1.70 3.21
C TYR A 56 8.71 1.00 1.86
N TRP A 57 9.76 1.27 1.10
CA TRP A 57 9.93 0.74 -0.25
C TRP A 57 11.41 0.70 -0.62
N SER A 58 11.76 0.01 -1.71
CA SER A 58 13.15 -0.14 -2.15
C SER A 58 13.19 -0.18 -3.67
N LYS A 59 14.29 0.28 -4.26
CA LYS A 59 14.52 0.16 -5.70
C LYS A 59 14.81 -1.26 -6.17
N ASP A 60 15.27 -2.09 -5.25
CA ASP A 60 15.70 -3.46 -5.53
C ASP A 60 14.53 -4.46 -5.33
N ASP A 61 13.32 -3.96 -5.04
CA ASP A 61 12.09 -4.75 -5.00
C ASP A 61 11.52 -4.92 -6.42
N ILE A 62 11.62 -6.13 -6.96
CA ILE A 62 11.14 -6.47 -8.30
C ILE A 62 9.62 -6.70 -8.38
N LEU A 63 8.92 -6.82 -7.24
CA LEU A 63 7.47 -7.03 -7.20
C LEU A 63 6.72 -5.72 -6.98
N ALA A 64 7.28 -4.81 -6.17
CA ALA A 64 6.79 -3.45 -6.00
C ALA A 64 7.78 -2.48 -6.63
N ASP A 65 7.80 -2.44 -7.96
CA ASP A 65 8.85 -1.72 -8.69
C ASP A 65 8.80 -0.20 -8.47
N THR A 66 9.94 0.43 -8.72
CA THR A 66 10.16 1.85 -8.42
C THR A 66 9.27 2.79 -9.25
N GLU A 67 8.99 2.43 -10.49
CA GLU A 67 8.17 3.25 -11.39
C GLU A 67 6.75 3.29 -10.84
N ASP A 68 6.18 2.12 -10.54
CA ASP A 68 4.87 2.00 -9.91
C ASP A 68 4.79 2.74 -8.58
N ILE A 69 5.78 2.62 -7.68
CA ILE A 69 5.77 3.33 -6.40
C ILE A 69 5.77 4.85 -6.59
N ARG A 70 6.61 5.37 -7.49
CA ARG A 70 6.77 6.82 -7.69
C ARG A 70 5.57 7.43 -8.41
N GLU A 71 5.13 6.81 -9.49
CA GLU A 71 4.06 7.32 -10.37
C GLU A 71 2.65 7.00 -9.86
N SER A 72 2.52 6.10 -8.89
CA SER A 72 1.22 5.81 -8.26
C SER A 72 1.15 6.25 -6.81
N ILE A 73 1.91 5.65 -5.91
CA ILE A 73 1.72 5.85 -4.47
C ILE A 73 2.23 7.24 -4.06
N LEU A 74 3.47 7.57 -4.39
CA LEU A 74 4.07 8.85 -3.97
C LEU A 74 3.35 10.05 -4.58
N GLU A 75 2.94 9.96 -5.85
CA GLU A 75 2.20 11.02 -6.52
C GLU A 75 0.76 11.14 -6.00
N LYS A 76 0.00 10.03 -5.96
CA LYS A 76 -1.45 10.07 -5.70
C LYS A 76 -1.80 10.11 -4.21
N MET A 77 -0.90 9.67 -3.32
CA MET A 77 -1.11 9.66 -1.87
C MET A 77 -0.26 10.71 -1.13
N ASN A 78 0.35 11.66 -1.84
CA ASN A 78 1.20 12.70 -1.24
C ASN A 78 0.55 13.43 -0.04
N ALA A 79 -0.76 13.67 -0.09
CA ALA A 79 -1.52 14.37 0.93
C ALA A 79 -1.72 13.55 2.23
N THR A 80 -1.56 12.22 2.16
CA THR A 80 -1.78 11.32 3.29
C THR A 80 -0.54 10.59 3.76
N LEU A 81 0.55 10.65 2.99
CA LEU A 81 1.85 10.15 3.41
C LEU A 81 2.41 11.00 4.55
N ARG A 82 2.57 10.38 5.72
CA ARG A 82 3.27 10.95 6.87
C ARG A 82 4.77 10.90 6.69
N ALA A 83 5.26 9.83 6.08
CA ALA A 83 6.64 9.68 5.66
C ALA A 83 6.74 8.61 4.57
N SER A 84 7.81 8.71 3.79
CA SER A 84 8.26 7.69 2.85
C SER A 84 9.73 7.39 3.12
N TYR A 85 10.07 6.11 3.21
CA TYR A 85 11.41 5.62 3.50
C TYR A 85 11.84 4.68 2.38
N GLU A 86 12.79 5.14 1.57
CA GLU A 86 13.47 4.30 0.58
C GLU A 86 14.61 3.55 1.30
N LEU A 87 14.53 2.22 1.36
CA LEU A 87 15.55 1.36 1.95
C LEU A 87 16.50 0.86 0.85
N PRO A 88 17.82 0.99 1.03
CA PRO A 88 18.78 0.47 0.06
C PRO A 88 18.87 -1.05 0.14
N HIS A 89 18.92 -1.73 -1.01
CA HIS A 89 19.20 -3.17 -1.10
C HIS A 89 18.20 -4.10 -0.41
N TYR A 90 16.96 -3.64 -0.22
CA TYR A 90 15.86 -4.50 0.19
C TYR A 90 15.17 -5.10 -1.03
N SER A 91 15.08 -6.43 -1.07
CA SER A 91 14.15 -7.14 -1.94
C SER A 91 12.78 -7.27 -1.26
N HIS A 92 11.78 -7.76 -2.00
CA HIS A 92 10.40 -7.88 -1.50
C HIS A 92 10.26 -8.62 -0.17
N LEU A 93 11.07 -9.67 0.04
CA LEU A 93 10.99 -10.50 1.25
C LEU A 93 11.81 -9.96 2.42
N ASP A 94 12.73 -9.02 2.17
CA ASP A 94 13.60 -8.47 3.22
C ASP A 94 12.81 -7.60 4.21
N PHE A 95 11.70 -7.00 3.76
CA PHE A 95 10.78 -6.28 4.64
C PHE A 95 10.16 -7.15 5.74
N ILE A 96 10.19 -8.48 5.59
CA ILE A 96 9.65 -9.45 6.55
C ILE A 96 10.77 -10.28 7.20
N PHE A 97 11.69 -10.79 6.37
CA PHE A 97 12.70 -11.78 6.77
C PHE A 97 14.14 -11.26 6.76
N GLY A 98 14.35 -10.01 6.35
CA GLY A 98 15.68 -9.40 6.30
C GLY A 98 16.31 -9.40 7.69
N VAL A 99 17.58 -9.82 7.78
CA VAL A 99 18.31 -9.91 9.07
C VAL A 99 18.40 -8.57 9.79
N ASN A 100 18.36 -7.47 9.05
CA ASN A 100 18.42 -6.10 9.57
C ASN A 100 17.03 -5.43 9.70
N ALA A 101 15.94 -6.10 9.29
CA ALA A 101 14.59 -5.50 9.25
C ALA A 101 14.13 -4.96 10.61
N THR A 102 14.58 -5.59 11.70
CA THR A 102 14.33 -5.09 13.07
C THR A 102 14.80 -3.66 13.25
N PHE A 103 16.04 -3.36 12.86
CA PHE A 103 16.66 -2.05 13.07
C PHE A 103 16.22 -1.04 12.01
N ASP A 104 16.15 -1.47 10.74
CA ASP A 104 15.85 -0.58 9.62
C ASP A 104 14.37 -0.18 9.56
N ILE A 105 13.47 -1.07 10.01
CA ILE A 105 12.02 -0.93 9.84
C ILE A 105 11.28 -0.99 11.18
N TYR A 106 11.38 -2.11 11.90
CA TYR A 106 10.42 -2.42 12.97
C TYR A 106 10.55 -1.49 14.17
N GLU A 107 11.77 -1.15 14.59
CA GLU A 107 12.00 -0.17 15.68
C GLU A 107 11.41 1.20 15.35
N ARG A 108 11.51 1.63 14.08
CA ARG A 108 10.91 2.87 13.61
C ARG A 108 9.39 2.81 13.61
N ILE A 109 8.80 1.72 13.12
CA ILE A 109 7.34 1.52 13.17
C ILE A 109 6.83 1.65 14.61
N LEU A 110 7.51 1.01 15.57
CA LEU A 110 7.16 1.11 16.99
C LEU A 110 7.27 2.54 17.52
N SER A 111 8.32 3.26 17.12
CA SER A 111 8.51 4.67 17.48
C SER A 111 7.38 5.55 16.95
N ASP A 112 7.01 5.39 15.69
CA ASP A 112 5.97 6.20 15.05
C ASP A 112 4.58 5.89 15.62
N ILE A 113 4.27 4.62 15.91
CA ILE A 113 3.03 4.23 16.62
C ILE A 113 2.95 4.89 18.01
N ARG A 114 4.04 4.89 18.78
CA ARG A 114 4.08 5.51 20.12
C ARG A 114 3.85 7.02 20.04
N LYS A 115 4.53 7.71 19.13
CA LYS A 115 4.36 9.16 18.90
C LYS A 115 2.92 9.50 18.52
N ASP A 116 2.31 8.72 17.63
CA ASP A 116 0.93 8.92 17.22
C ASP A 116 -0.05 8.71 18.38
N LEU A 117 0.18 7.69 19.22
CA LEU A 117 -0.64 7.43 20.40
C LEU A 117 -0.55 8.58 21.41
N ASP A 118 0.66 9.06 21.69
CA ASP A 118 0.88 10.15 22.64
C ASP A 118 0.27 11.47 22.13
N SER A 119 0.44 11.77 20.84
CA SER A 119 -0.19 12.94 20.20
C SER A 119 -1.72 12.90 20.32
N ARG A 120 -2.33 11.73 20.09
CA ARG A 120 -3.80 11.55 20.24
C ARG A 120 -4.25 11.73 21.69
N ARG A 121 -3.50 11.22 22.67
CA ARG A 121 -3.79 11.39 24.10
C ARG A 121 -3.73 12.86 24.52
N MET A 122 -2.71 13.59 24.07
CA MET A 122 -2.59 15.03 24.34
C MET A 122 -3.78 15.82 23.78
N LEU A 123 -4.16 15.55 22.52
CA LEU A 123 -5.31 16.19 21.88
C LEU A 123 -6.64 15.86 22.59
N ALA A 124 -6.80 14.62 23.06
CA ALA A 124 -7.97 14.23 23.82
C ALA A 124 -8.06 14.98 25.16
N ASN A 125 -6.95 15.04 25.92
CA ASN A 125 -6.91 15.70 27.22
C ASN A 125 -7.13 17.23 27.11
N ASN A 126 -6.58 17.88 26.07
CA ASN A 126 -6.79 19.31 25.84
C ASN A 126 -8.23 19.67 25.45
N ARG A 127 -9.03 18.72 24.94
CA ARG A 127 -10.45 18.95 24.62
C ARG A 127 -11.38 18.87 25.84
N ILE A 128 -10.91 18.35 26.98
CA ILE A 128 -11.70 18.23 28.22
C ILE A 128 -11.61 19.52 29.07
N HIS A 129 -10.64 20.39 28.76
CA HIS A 129 -10.36 21.62 29.50
C HIS A 129 -10.79 22.91 28.77
N VAL A 130 -11.66 22.80 27.75
CA VAL A 130 -12.28 23.94 27.05
C VAL A 130 -13.79 23.85 27.17
#